data_AF-A0A2V2N411-F1
#
_entry.id   AF-A0A2V2N411-F1
#
_cell.length_a   1.000
_cell.length_b   1.000
_cell.length_c   1.000
_cell.angle_alpha   90.00
_cell.angle_beta   90.00
_cell.angle_gamma   90.00
#
_symmetry.space_group_name_H-M   'P 1'
#
loop_
_entity.id
_entity.type
_entity.pdbx_description
1 polymer ?
#
loop_
_entity_poly.entity_id
_entity_poly.type
_entity_poly.pdbx_seq_one_letter_code
_entity_poly.pdbx_strand_id
1 'polypeptide(L)'
;MLDRIEQIEEYASRLLPFIPRGLPVYQSHGVKHSLSIIHTINCLTEVPDLQINQAEVFLLYLAAWLHDLGYLHPLSIYDRGMHTELSLDMIDRDPTIQRHIQSSELSLLGIIIRYHDTHTDLTAIRERSSNVRISLITALFRIADAIDIGTDRCPPEVFELISDGLNEHSRRHWQAHQNVIGIRISYPVIIIMVRDPENPFFRRRVIAHLQEDCMTANMILKRFNLSPVTIECRKEEGTI
;
A
#
# COMPACT_ATOMS: atom_id res chain seq x y z
N MET A 1 -1.32 -21.39 -9.49
CA MET A 1 -1.39 -20.17 -8.66
C MET A 1 -0.92 -18.96 -9.45
N LEU A 2 0.23 -19.03 -10.14
CA LEU A 2 0.68 -17.97 -11.05
C LEU A 2 -0.40 -17.57 -12.08
N ASP A 3 -0.97 -18.52 -12.82
CA ASP A 3 -1.99 -18.22 -13.83
C ASP A 3 -3.18 -17.43 -13.25
N ARG A 4 -3.55 -17.71 -11.99
CA ARG A 4 -4.66 -17.01 -11.31
C ARG A 4 -4.28 -15.58 -10.93
N ILE A 5 -3.03 -15.35 -10.52
CA ILE A 5 -2.50 -14.01 -10.26
C ILE A 5 -2.47 -13.22 -11.58
N GLU A 6 -1.94 -13.80 -12.65
CA GLU A 6 -1.84 -13.14 -13.96
C GLU A 6 -3.21 -12.73 -14.50
N GLN A 7 -4.24 -13.59 -14.34
CA GLN A 7 -5.61 -13.25 -14.74
C GLN A 7 -6.20 -12.08 -13.92
N ILE A 8 -5.89 -12.02 -12.62
CA ILE A 8 -6.33 -10.91 -11.75
C ILE A 8 -5.55 -9.64 -12.06
N GLU A 9 -4.25 -9.72 -12.31
CA GLU A 9 -3.41 -8.62 -12.76
C GLU A 9 -3.91 -8.02 -14.07
N GLU A 10 -4.16 -8.85 -15.09
CA GLU A 10 -4.69 -8.41 -16.38
C GLU A 10 -6.07 -7.74 -16.21
N TYR A 11 -6.90 -8.28 -15.33
CA TYR A 11 -8.20 -7.69 -15.02
C TYR A 11 -8.07 -6.34 -14.32
N ALA A 12 -7.37 -6.28 -13.20
CA ALA A 12 -7.17 -5.07 -12.41
C ALA A 12 -6.46 -3.98 -13.23
N SER A 13 -5.47 -4.34 -14.06
CA SER A 13 -4.74 -3.40 -14.91
C SER A 13 -5.61 -2.67 -15.94
N ARG A 14 -6.76 -3.26 -16.29
CA ARG A 14 -7.77 -2.58 -17.14
C ARG A 14 -8.64 -1.62 -16.35
N LEU A 15 -8.80 -1.82 -15.04
CA LEU A 15 -9.66 -1.00 -14.19
C LEU A 15 -8.91 0.16 -13.52
N LEU A 16 -7.75 -0.12 -12.93
CA LEU A 16 -6.98 0.85 -12.13
C LEU A 16 -6.68 2.19 -12.84
N PRO A 17 -6.45 2.25 -14.18
CA PRO A 17 -6.29 3.53 -14.88
C PRO A 17 -7.51 4.46 -14.78
N PHE A 18 -8.70 3.91 -14.53
CA PHE A 18 -9.95 4.65 -14.41
C PHE A 18 -10.29 5.09 -12.99
N ILE A 19 -9.45 4.79 -11.99
CA ILE A 19 -9.66 5.32 -10.64
C ILE A 19 -9.78 6.85 -10.76
N PRO A 20 -10.95 7.43 -10.41
CA PRO A 20 -11.19 8.84 -10.55
C PRO A 20 -10.14 9.60 -9.76
N ARG A 21 -9.23 10.26 -10.47
CA ARG A 21 -8.14 11.03 -9.87
C ARG A 21 -8.60 12.31 -9.16
N GLY A 22 -9.92 12.56 -9.12
CA GLY A 22 -10.59 13.75 -8.60
C GLY A 22 -9.65 14.96 -8.52
N LEU A 23 -9.25 15.52 -9.65
CA LEU A 23 -8.05 16.36 -9.81
C LEU A 23 -7.98 17.68 -9.00
N PRO A 24 -8.32 17.74 -7.69
CA PRO A 24 -7.45 18.52 -6.85
C PRO A 24 -6.88 17.88 -5.59
N VAL A 25 -6.86 16.56 -5.37
CA VAL A 25 -6.31 16.01 -4.08
C VAL A 25 -5.44 14.76 -4.17
N TYR A 26 -5.42 14.01 -5.26
CA TYR A 26 -5.13 12.58 -5.16
C TYR A 26 -3.78 12.14 -5.74
N GLN A 27 -3.16 11.19 -5.04
CA GLN A 27 -2.02 10.40 -5.52
C GLN A 27 -2.47 9.39 -6.60
N SER A 28 -1.51 8.87 -7.36
CA SER A 28 -1.72 7.80 -8.33
C SER A 28 -1.97 6.44 -7.64
N HIS A 29 -3.20 5.93 -7.72
CA HIS A 29 -3.59 4.56 -7.31
C HIS A 29 -3.65 3.60 -8.51
N GLY A 30 -2.93 3.93 -9.59
CA GLY A 30 -2.92 3.14 -10.83
C GLY A 30 -2.03 1.90 -10.75
N VAL A 31 -1.86 1.21 -11.88
CA VAL A 31 -1.04 -0.02 -12.03
C VAL A 31 0.36 0.09 -11.39
N LYS A 32 1.02 1.24 -11.52
CA LYS A 32 2.36 1.48 -10.92
C LYS A 32 2.37 1.27 -9.40
N HIS A 33 1.29 1.65 -8.70
CA HIS A 33 1.16 1.49 -7.25
C HIS A 33 1.13 0.01 -6.86
N SER A 34 0.30 -0.79 -7.51
CA SER A 34 0.25 -2.25 -7.29
C SER A 34 1.61 -2.91 -7.53
N LEU A 35 2.32 -2.51 -8.59
CA LEU A 35 3.67 -3.02 -8.87
C LEU A 35 4.69 -2.60 -7.80
N SER A 36 4.62 -1.35 -7.32
CA SER A 36 5.46 -0.83 -6.23
C SER A 36 5.24 -1.63 -4.94
N ILE A 37 3.98 -1.92 -4.60
CA ILE A 37 3.61 -2.77 -3.47
C ILE A 37 4.18 -4.18 -3.63
N ILE A 38 4.02 -4.82 -4.80
CA ILE A 38 4.56 -6.17 -5.05
C ILE A 38 6.08 -6.19 -4.89
N HIS A 39 6.78 -5.21 -5.46
CA HIS A 39 8.22 -5.08 -5.29
C HIS A 39 8.61 -4.94 -3.81
N THR A 40 7.89 -4.10 -3.07
CA THR A 40 8.12 -3.87 -1.63
C THR A 40 7.86 -5.13 -0.82
N ILE A 41 6.80 -5.89 -1.12
CA ILE A 41 6.50 -7.18 -0.49
C ILE A 41 7.65 -8.16 -0.71
N ASN A 42 8.19 -8.25 -1.93
CA ASN A 42 9.35 -9.11 -2.20
C ASN A 42 10.55 -8.69 -1.34
N CYS A 43 10.89 -7.40 -1.31
CA CYS A 43 11.98 -6.89 -0.47
C CYS A 43 11.78 -7.14 1.04
N LEU A 44 10.55 -7.03 1.54
CA LEU A 44 10.23 -7.27 2.96
C LEU A 44 10.24 -8.76 3.31
N THR A 45 10.07 -9.65 2.34
CA THR A 45 9.94 -11.10 2.56
C THR A 45 11.23 -11.87 2.22
N GLU A 46 12.18 -11.25 1.53
CA GLU A 46 13.54 -11.77 1.27
C GLU A 46 14.46 -11.67 2.50
N VAL A 47 14.01 -12.16 3.65
CA VAL A 47 14.79 -12.13 4.90
C VAL A 47 14.95 -13.54 5.48
N PRO A 48 16.14 -13.93 5.98
CA PRO A 48 16.40 -15.33 6.38
C PRO A 48 15.42 -15.89 7.42
N ASP A 49 14.96 -15.04 8.34
CA ASP A 49 14.11 -15.43 9.46
C ASP A 49 12.60 -15.44 9.11
N LEU A 50 12.24 -15.05 7.88
CA LEU A 50 10.86 -15.03 7.40
C LEU A 50 10.68 -15.96 6.21
N GLN A 51 10.07 -17.10 6.46
CA GLN A 51 9.58 -17.95 5.38
C GLN A 51 8.13 -17.61 5.10
N ILE A 52 7.81 -17.09 3.92
CA ILE A 52 6.43 -16.92 3.43
C ILE A 52 6.05 -18.10 2.55
N ASN A 53 4.86 -18.67 2.76
CA ASN A 53 4.40 -19.79 1.95
C ASN A 53 3.63 -19.33 0.70
N GLN A 54 3.36 -20.27 -0.21
CA GLN A 54 2.73 -19.93 -1.49
C GLN A 54 1.30 -19.34 -1.35
N ALA A 55 0.52 -19.76 -0.36
CA ALA A 55 -0.82 -19.21 -0.14
C ALA A 55 -0.76 -17.77 0.39
N GLU A 56 0.22 -17.46 1.22
CA GLU A 56 0.50 -16.10 1.71
C GLU A 56 0.99 -15.18 0.59
N VAL A 57 1.95 -15.62 -0.24
CA VAL A 57 2.37 -14.87 -1.45
C VAL A 57 1.18 -14.61 -2.36
N PHE A 58 0.37 -15.63 -2.60
CA PHE A 58 -0.83 -15.52 -3.42
C PHE A 58 -1.79 -14.43 -2.91
N LEU A 59 -2.10 -14.44 -1.61
CA LEU A 59 -2.98 -13.44 -1.00
C LEU A 59 -2.39 -12.02 -1.01
N LEU A 60 -1.09 -11.90 -0.76
CA LEU A 60 -0.36 -10.61 -0.80
C LEU A 60 -0.43 -9.98 -2.20
N TYR A 61 -0.23 -10.78 -3.25
CA TYR A 61 -0.27 -10.29 -4.63
C TYR A 61 -1.71 -9.95 -5.06
N LEU A 62 -2.69 -10.74 -4.66
CA LEU A 62 -4.10 -10.39 -4.87
C LEU A 62 -4.48 -9.07 -4.18
N ALA A 63 -4.03 -8.87 -2.94
CA ALA A 63 -4.27 -7.62 -2.21
C ALA A 63 -3.64 -6.41 -2.93
N ALA A 64 -2.42 -6.56 -3.46
CA ALA A 64 -1.75 -5.48 -4.18
C ALA A 64 -2.55 -5.00 -5.41
N TRP A 65 -3.20 -5.92 -6.11
CA TRP A 65 -4.02 -5.62 -7.28
C TRP A 65 -5.44 -5.13 -6.95
N LEU A 66 -6.00 -5.54 -5.81
CA LEU A 66 -7.43 -5.42 -5.55
C LEU A 66 -7.82 -4.48 -4.40
N HIS A 67 -6.90 -4.12 -3.49
CA HIS A 67 -7.22 -3.36 -2.28
C HIS A 67 -7.87 -2.00 -2.57
N ASP A 68 -7.51 -1.38 -3.69
CA ASP A 68 -7.92 -0.02 -4.08
C ASP A 68 -9.05 0.04 -5.11
N LEU A 69 -9.65 -1.09 -5.50
CA LEU A 69 -10.74 -1.10 -6.48
C LEU A 69 -11.91 -0.21 -6.09
N GLY A 70 -12.21 -0.09 -4.80
CA GLY A 70 -13.26 0.75 -4.25
C GLY A 70 -13.12 2.22 -4.64
N TYR A 71 -11.90 2.71 -4.91
CA TYR A 71 -11.71 4.08 -5.39
C TYR A 71 -12.36 4.32 -6.76
N LEU A 72 -12.64 3.28 -7.57
CA LEU A 72 -13.42 3.41 -8.82
C LEU A 72 -14.86 3.86 -8.56
N HIS A 73 -15.40 3.57 -7.38
CA HIS A 73 -16.78 3.89 -7.07
C HIS A 73 -16.93 5.39 -6.78
N PRO A 74 -17.92 6.09 -7.36
CA PRO A 74 -18.09 7.53 -7.17
C PRO A 74 -18.24 7.97 -5.70
N LEU A 75 -18.75 7.10 -4.82
CA LEU A 75 -18.84 7.40 -3.39
C LEU A 75 -17.48 7.64 -2.74
N SER A 76 -16.40 7.00 -3.22
CA SER A 76 -15.05 7.20 -2.70
C SER A 76 -14.48 8.59 -2.99
N ILE A 77 -15.11 9.36 -3.89
CA ILE A 77 -14.78 10.78 -4.11
C ILE A 77 -15.23 11.61 -2.89
N TYR A 78 -16.38 11.26 -2.30
CA TYR A 78 -16.97 11.99 -1.18
C TYR A 78 -16.50 11.46 0.18
N ASP A 79 -16.33 10.15 0.31
CA ASP A 79 -15.85 9.49 1.51
C ASP A 79 -14.80 8.43 1.17
N ARG A 80 -13.53 8.81 1.30
CA ARG A 80 -12.41 7.89 1.03
C ARG A 80 -12.36 6.75 2.04
N GLY A 81 -12.86 6.92 3.27
CA GLY A 81 -12.86 5.87 4.27
C GLY A 81 -13.68 4.64 3.84
N MET A 82 -14.60 4.82 2.88
CA MET A 82 -15.40 3.74 2.34
C MET A 82 -14.67 2.87 1.30
N HIS A 83 -13.49 3.26 0.79
CA HIS A 83 -12.83 2.53 -0.31
C HIS A 83 -12.64 1.05 0.02
N THR A 84 -12.26 0.73 1.25
CA THR A 84 -12.14 -0.64 1.75
C THR A 84 -13.42 -1.45 1.59
N GLU A 85 -14.56 -0.96 2.08
CA GLU A 85 -15.83 -1.69 1.96
C GLU A 85 -16.31 -1.79 0.51
N LEU A 86 -16.06 -0.74 -0.28
CA LEU A 86 -16.41 -0.71 -1.70
C LEU A 86 -15.54 -1.68 -2.50
N SER A 87 -14.24 -1.79 -2.21
CA SER A 87 -13.35 -2.80 -2.80
C SER A 87 -13.88 -4.19 -2.54
N LEU A 88 -14.28 -4.49 -1.29
CA LEU A 88 -14.84 -5.79 -0.93
C LEU A 88 -16.15 -6.08 -1.65
N ASP A 89 -17.08 -5.11 -1.72
CA ASP A 89 -18.35 -5.26 -2.43
C ASP A 89 -18.14 -5.52 -3.93
N MET A 90 -17.20 -4.80 -4.55
CA MET A 90 -16.85 -4.98 -5.96
C MET A 90 -16.22 -6.35 -6.21
N ILE A 91 -15.28 -6.77 -5.35
CA ILE A 91 -14.63 -8.09 -5.43
C ILE A 91 -15.65 -9.23 -5.29
N ASP A 92 -16.59 -9.11 -4.36
CA ASP A 92 -17.61 -10.14 -4.09
C ASP A 92 -18.58 -10.31 -5.27
N ARG A 93 -18.93 -9.20 -5.94
CA ARG A 93 -19.90 -9.20 -7.05
C ARG A 93 -19.30 -9.48 -8.42
N ASP A 94 -17.97 -9.41 -8.57
CA ASP A 94 -17.32 -9.48 -9.87
C ASP A 94 -17.16 -10.94 -10.38
N PRO A 95 -17.83 -11.35 -11.46
CA PRO A 95 -17.78 -12.74 -11.94
C PRO A 95 -16.40 -13.17 -12.46
N THR A 96 -15.56 -12.22 -12.89
CA THR A 96 -14.19 -12.52 -13.33
C THR A 96 -13.33 -12.85 -12.12
N ILE A 97 -13.41 -12.04 -11.07
CA ILE A 97 -12.69 -12.29 -9.82
C ILE A 97 -13.13 -13.60 -9.18
N GLN A 98 -14.45 -13.85 -9.08
CA GLN A 98 -15.01 -15.08 -8.51
C GLN A 98 -14.61 -16.35 -9.27
N ARG A 99 -14.27 -16.25 -10.56
CA ARG A 99 -13.75 -17.39 -11.34
C ARG A 99 -12.33 -17.78 -10.94
N HIS A 100 -11.55 -16.82 -10.47
CA HIS A 100 -10.12 -16.99 -10.22
C HIS A 100 -9.75 -16.99 -8.73
N ILE A 101 -10.67 -16.68 -7.82
CA ILE A 101 -10.45 -16.68 -6.36
C ILE A 101 -11.52 -17.54 -5.67
N GLN A 102 -11.10 -18.49 -4.84
CA GLN A 102 -11.98 -19.37 -4.08
C GLN A 102 -12.58 -18.62 -2.88
N SER A 103 -13.74 -19.06 -2.38
CA SER A 103 -14.43 -18.42 -1.25
C SER A 103 -13.59 -18.35 0.03
N SER A 104 -12.75 -19.36 0.30
CA SER A 104 -11.83 -19.36 1.43
C SER A 104 -10.73 -18.30 1.29
N GLU A 105 -10.20 -18.12 0.09
CA GLU A 105 -9.19 -17.10 -0.21
C GLU A 105 -9.80 -15.69 -0.21
N LEU A 106 -11.02 -15.53 -0.73
CA LEU A 106 -11.77 -14.27 -0.63
C LEU A 106 -11.99 -13.84 0.81
N SER A 107 -12.32 -14.78 1.70
CA SER A 107 -12.47 -14.48 3.13
C SER A 107 -11.18 -13.97 3.76
N LEU A 108 -10.03 -14.54 3.38
CA LEU A 108 -8.71 -14.12 3.88
C LEU A 108 -8.25 -12.80 3.24
N LEU A 109 -8.39 -12.66 1.92
CA LEU A 109 -8.12 -11.43 1.19
C LEU A 109 -8.95 -10.27 1.76
N GLY A 110 -10.21 -10.53 2.12
CA GLY A 110 -11.08 -9.55 2.74
C GLY A 110 -10.57 -9.04 4.08
N ILE A 111 -9.79 -9.83 4.83
CA ILE A 111 -9.12 -9.38 6.06
C ILE A 111 -7.97 -8.46 5.72
N ILE A 112 -7.15 -8.79 4.71
CA ILE A 112 -6.02 -7.94 4.30
C ILE A 112 -6.53 -6.56 3.87
N ILE A 113 -7.51 -6.53 2.97
CA ILE A 113 -8.11 -5.29 2.47
C ILE A 113 -8.80 -4.54 3.62
N ARG A 114 -9.53 -5.22 4.52
CA ARG A 114 -10.18 -4.54 5.65
C ARG A 114 -9.20 -3.85 6.58
N TYR A 115 -8.02 -4.43 6.75
CA TYR A 115 -7.04 -4.01 7.73
C TYR A 115 -5.76 -3.47 7.09
N HIS A 116 -5.77 -3.00 5.84
CA HIS A 116 -4.57 -2.36 5.26
C HIS A 116 -4.41 -0.91 5.71
N ASP A 117 -5.51 -0.21 6.02
CA ASP A 117 -5.51 1.21 6.39
C ASP A 117 -5.25 1.47 7.89
N THR A 118 -4.55 2.58 8.20
CA THR A 118 -4.13 3.00 9.54
C THR A 118 -5.27 3.09 10.56
N HIS A 119 -6.50 3.39 10.12
CA HIS A 119 -7.67 3.54 11.01
C HIS A 119 -8.18 2.22 11.60
N THR A 120 -7.57 1.09 11.22
CA THR A 120 -7.96 -0.23 11.70
C THR A 120 -6.89 -0.86 12.59
N ASP A 121 -7.34 -1.49 13.68
CA ASP A 121 -6.45 -2.13 14.65
C ASP A 121 -6.03 -3.52 14.19
N LEU A 122 -4.78 -3.65 13.72
CA LEU A 122 -4.19 -4.94 13.33
C LEU A 122 -4.23 -5.99 14.45
N THR A 123 -4.22 -5.57 15.71
CA THR A 123 -4.20 -6.50 16.85
C THR A 123 -5.53 -7.22 17.04
N ALA A 124 -6.61 -6.71 16.46
CA ALA A 124 -7.94 -7.31 16.46
C ALA A 124 -8.08 -8.48 15.45
N ILE A 125 -7.11 -8.66 14.54
CA ILE A 125 -7.13 -9.76 13.58
C ILE A 125 -7.00 -11.09 14.34
N ARG A 126 -7.95 -11.99 14.09
CA ARG A 126 -7.92 -13.37 14.60
C ARG A 126 -7.44 -14.30 13.50
N GLU A 127 -6.49 -15.16 13.83
CA GLU A 127 -6.05 -16.23 12.93
C GLU A 127 -7.24 -17.15 12.61
N ARG A 128 -7.48 -17.38 11.31
CA ARG A 128 -8.61 -18.21 10.82
C ARG A 128 -8.16 -19.47 10.09
N SER A 129 -6.87 -19.60 9.84
CA SER A 129 -6.26 -20.71 9.11
C SER A 129 -4.94 -21.07 9.77
N SER A 130 -4.65 -22.37 9.92
CA SER A 130 -3.33 -22.82 10.39
C SER A 130 -2.23 -22.60 9.35
N ASN A 131 -2.61 -22.46 8.08
CA ASN A 131 -1.69 -22.45 6.95
C ASN A 131 -1.38 -21.04 6.45
N VAL A 132 -2.09 -20.02 6.93
CA VAL A 132 -1.89 -18.62 6.54
C VAL A 132 -1.84 -17.79 7.81
N ARG A 133 -0.69 -17.16 8.06
CA ARG A 133 -0.52 -16.23 9.18
C ARG A 133 -1.15 -14.91 8.79
N ILE A 134 -2.47 -14.80 8.91
CA ILE A 134 -3.22 -13.71 8.29
C ILE A 134 -2.85 -12.37 8.92
N SER A 135 -2.65 -12.31 10.24
CA SER A 135 -2.20 -11.06 10.87
C SER A 135 -0.82 -10.62 10.37
N LEU A 136 0.11 -11.57 10.17
CA LEU A 136 1.45 -11.28 9.68
C LEU A 136 1.43 -10.69 8.27
N ILE A 137 0.74 -11.35 7.33
CA ILE A 137 0.72 -10.86 5.95
C ILE A 137 -0.06 -9.55 5.81
N THR A 138 -1.08 -9.31 6.63
CA THR A 138 -1.74 -8.01 6.67
C THR A 138 -0.81 -6.92 7.21
N ALA A 139 0.00 -7.20 8.23
CA ALA A 139 0.99 -6.25 8.74
C ALA A 139 2.07 -5.92 7.70
N LEU A 140 2.56 -6.93 6.98
CA LEU A 140 3.50 -6.73 5.87
C LEU A 140 2.88 -5.93 4.73
N PHE A 141 1.61 -6.20 4.39
CA PHE A 141 0.89 -5.48 3.35
C PHE A 141 0.68 -4.01 3.71
N ARG A 142 0.26 -3.71 4.95
CA ARG A 142 0.12 -2.33 5.44
C ARG A 142 1.44 -1.56 5.34
N ILE A 143 2.55 -2.19 5.74
CA ILE A 143 3.88 -1.59 5.59
C ILE A 143 4.17 -1.34 4.10
N ALA A 144 3.90 -2.31 3.24
CA ALA A 144 4.20 -2.20 1.81
C ALA A 144 3.41 -1.09 1.12
N ASP A 145 2.11 -0.95 1.43
CA ASP A 145 1.27 0.13 0.93
C ASP A 145 1.73 1.50 1.47
N ALA A 146 1.96 1.60 2.78
CA ALA A 146 2.35 2.86 3.42
C ALA A 146 3.71 3.40 2.95
N ILE A 147 4.64 2.53 2.53
CA ILE A 147 5.97 2.94 2.03
C ILE A 147 5.91 3.48 0.60
N ASP A 148 4.82 3.28 -0.16
CA ASP A 148 4.71 3.85 -1.50
C ASP A 148 4.44 5.37 -1.41
N ILE A 149 5.51 6.12 -1.11
CA ILE A 149 5.52 7.57 -0.87
C ILE A 149 6.37 8.32 -1.89
N GLY A 150 6.87 7.63 -2.91
CA GLY A 150 7.73 8.22 -3.93
C GLY A 150 7.01 9.21 -4.85
N THR A 151 7.79 9.83 -5.74
CA THR A 151 7.28 10.77 -6.75
C THR A 151 6.35 10.12 -7.76
N ASP A 152 6.41 8.80 -7.98
CA ASP A 152 5.44 8.12 -8.86
C ASP A 152 3.98 8.24 -8.37
N ARG A 153 3.78 8.43 -7.05
CA ARG A 153 2.46 8.73 -6.46
C ARG A 153 2.01 10.15 -6.75
N CYS A 154 2.93 11.09 -6.89
CA CYS A 154 2.68 12.50 -7.18
C CYS A 154 3.69 13.05 -8.20
N PRO A 155 3.55 12.68 -9.50
CA PRO A 155 4.57 13.00 -10.50
C PRO A 155 4.79 14.52 -10.67
N PRO A 156 6.03 15.03 -10.64
CA PRO A 156 6.33 16.45 -10.81
C PRO A 156 5.69 17.07 -12.05
N GLU A 157 5.74 16.36 -13.17
CA GLU A 157 5.23 16.82 -14.46
C GLU A 157 3.70 16.99 -14.41
N VAL A 158 3.01 16.13 -13.66
CA VAL A 158 1.55 16.26 -13.46
C VAL A 158 1.27 17.41 -12.49
N PHE A 159 2.05 17.54 -11.42
CA PHE A 159 1.88 18.61 -10.45
C PHE A 159 1.98 19.99 -11.10
N GLU A 160 2.98 20.21 -11.95
CA GLU A 160 3.16 21.48 -12.67
C GLU A 160 1.91 21.86 -13.48
N LEU A 161 1.24 20.89 -14.09
CA LEU A 161 0.05 21.10 -14.93
C LEU A 161 -1.24 21.37 -14.15
N ILE A 162 -1.36 20.88 -12.91
CA ILE A 162 -2.62 20.94 -12.14
C ILE A 162 -2.52 21.80 -10.89
N SER A 163 -1.33 22.29 -10.54
CA SER A 163 -1.06 22.92 -9.25
C SER A 163 -1.96 24.12 -8.96
N ASP A 164 -2.35 24.89 -9.95
CA ASP A 164 -3.25 26.05 -9.83
C ASP A 164 -4.68 25.67 -9.45
N GLY A 165 -5.14 24.47 -9.85
CA GLY A 165 -6.43 23.89 -9.44
C GLY A 165 -6.42 23.23 -8.05
N LEU A 166 -5.24 23.00 -7.46
CA LEU A 166 -5.13 22.35 -6.15
C LEU A 166 -5.45 23.31 -5.00
N ASN A 167 -6.27 22.83 -4.06
CA ASN A 167 -6.38 23.48 -2.76
C ASN A 167 -5.06 23.35 -1.97
N GLU A 168 -4.90 24.17 -0.93
CA GLU A 168 -3.65 24.25 -0.18
C GLU A 168 -3.27 22.94 0.52
N HIS A 169 -4.25 22.18 0.98
CA HIS A 169 -4.01 20.88 1.61
C HIS A 169 -3.36 19.91 0.63
N SER A 170 -3.91 19.80 -0.56
CA SER A 170 -3.42 18.92 -1.63
C SER A 170 -2.08 19.36 -2.18
N ARG A 171 -1.89 20.67 -2.37
CA ARG A 171 -0.63 21.23 -2.85
C ARG A 171 0.52 20.82 -1.93
N ARG A 172 0.34 20.98 -0.63
CA ARG A 172 1.33 20.57 0.40
C ARG A 172 1.55 19.07 0.42
N HIS A 173 0.50 18.29 0.20
CA HIS A 173 0.59 16.84 0.11
C HIS A 173 1.49 16.43 -1.05
N TRP A 174 1.20 16.91 -2.27
CA TRP A 174 2.03 16.65 -3.45
C TRP A 174 3.48 17.11 -3.24
N GLN A 175 3.70 18.31 -2.70
CA GLN A 175 5.03 18.82 -2.39
C GLN A 175 5.79 17.94 -1.37
N ALA A 176 5.10 17.30 -0.44
CA ALA A 176 5.74 16.37 0.50
C ALA A 176 6.28 15.12 -0.21
N HIS A 177 5.55 14.59 -1.20
CA HIS A 177 6.02 13.47 -2.03
C HIS A 177 7.19 13.86 -2.94
N GLN A 178 7.19 15.09 -3.46
CA GLN A 178 8.30 15.65 -4.25
C GLN A 178 9.63 15.72 -3.47
N ASN A 179 9.56 15.67 -2.13
CA ASN A 179 10.74 15.63 -1.28
C ASN A 179 11.44 14.27 -1.28
N VAL A 180 10.73 13.19 -1.66
CA VAL A 180 11.26 11.82 -1.70
C VAL A 180 12.01 11.60 -3.01
N ILE A 181 13.26 11.15 -2.90
CA ILE A 181 14.15 10.87 -4.04
C ILE A 181 14.14 9.38 -4.35
N GLY A 182 14.11 8.55 -3.31
CA GLY A 182 14.05 7.11 -3.46
C GLY A 182 13.94 6.40 -2.14
N ILE A 183 13.65 5.12 -2.22
CA ILE A 183 13.42 4.26 -1.06
C ILE A 183 14.30 3.03 -1.23
N ARG A 184 15.01 2.66 -0.17
CA ARG A 184 15.79 1.42 -0.11
C ARG A 184 15.31 0.61 1.08
N ILE A 185 14.96 -0.64 0.82
CA ILE A 185 14.49 -1.56 1.85
C ILE A 185 15.63 -2.53 2.12
N SER A 186 16.12 -2.51 3.35
CA SER A 186 17.11 -3.45 3.88
C SER A 186 16.62 -3.88 5.24
N TYR A 187 15.64 -4.78 5.25
CA TYR A 187 14.94 -5.18 6.47
C TYR A 187 15.94 -5.51 7.61
N PRO A 188 15.69 -4.99 8.83
CA PRO A 188 14.47 -4.30 9.26
C PRO A 188 14.44 -2.79 8.95
N VAL A 189 15.45 -2.23 8.28
CA VAL A 189 15.57 -0.79 8.06
C VAL A 189 15.00 -0.38 6.70
N ILE A 190 14.12 0.61 6.70
CA ILE A 190 13.67 1.32 5.49
C ILE A 190 14.37 2.67 5.45
N ILE A 191 15.14 2.89 4.40
CA ILE A 191 15.87 4.13 4.17
C ILE A 191 15.09 4.95 3.14
N ILE A 192 14.60 6.12 3.55
CA ILE A 192 13.95 7.10 2.68
C ILE A 192 14.97 8.19 2.38
N MET A 193 15.41 8.26 1.12
CA MET A 193 16.29 9.32 0.62
C MET A 193 15.45 10.54 0.29
N VAL A 194 15.81 11.70 0.83
CA VAL A 194 15.03 12.94 0.71
C VAL A 194 15.90 14.15 0.36
N ARG A 195 15.30 15.16 -0.26
CA ARG A 195 15.98 16.44 -0.57
C ARG A 195 16.23 17.26 0.69
N ASP A 196 15.20 17.37 1.52
CA ASP A 196 15.23 18.10 2.79
C ASP A 196 14.58 17.27 3.91
N PRO A 197 15.37 16.66 4.82
CA PRO A 197 14.84 15.93 5.97
C PRO A 197 14.02 16.78 6.93
N GLU A 198 14.24 18.10 6.96
CA GLU A 198 13.56 19.03 7.86
C GLU A 198 12.30 19.65 7.24
N ASN A 199 11.94 19.25 6.01
CA ASN A 199 10.72 19.73 5.36
C ASN A 199 9.50 19.46 6.26
N PRO A 200 8.78 20.50 6.71
CA PRO A 200 7.74 20.35 7.73
C PRO A 200 6.53 19.57 7.22
N PHE A 201 6.22 19.63 5.92
CA PHE A 201 5.12 18.87 5.33
C PHE A 201 5.45 17.39 5.23
N PHE A 202 6.67 17.07 4.80
CA PHE A 202 7.17 15.71 4.77
C PHE A 202 7.19 15.08 6.17
N ARG A 203 7.77 15.76 7.17
CA ARG A 203 7.85 15.23 8.54
C ARG A 203 6.47 15.03 9.18
N ARG A 204 5.58 16.03 9.08
CA ARG A 204 4.29 16.01 9.79
C ARG A 204 3.21 15.19 9.09
N ARG A 205 3.34 14.95 7.77
CA ARG A 205 2.31 14.25 6.99
C ARG A 205 2.77 12.91 6.47
N VAL A 206 3.94 12.81 5.87
CA VAL A 206 4.37 11.53 5.26
C VAL A 206 4.98 10.63 6.34
N ILE A 207 5.98 11.14 7.06
CA ILE A 207 6.68 10.34 8.08
C ILE A 207 5.79 10.02 9.28
N ALA A 208 4.95 10.96 9.73
CA ALA A 208 4.06 10.71 10.86
C ALA A 208 3.08 9.54 10.61
N HIS A 209 2.40 9.52 9.46
CA HIS A 209 1.49 8.41 9.13
C HIS A 209 2.26 7.10 8.92
N LEU A 210 3.36 7.12 8.19
CA LEU A 210 4.19 5.92 7.99
C LEU A 210 4.70 5.34 9.32
N GLN A 211 5.07 6.18 10.28
CA GLN A 211 5.48 5.73 11.62
C GLN A 211 4.32 5.07 12.38
N GLU A 212 3.08 5.55 12.23
CA GLU A 212 1.89 4.96 12.84
C GLU A 212 1.59 3.57 12.25
N ASP A 213 1.66 3.44 10.92
CA ASP A 213 1.50 2.16 10.23
C ASP A 213 2.58 1.16 10.63
N CYS A 214 3.84 1.58 10.64
CA CYS A 214 4.94 0.73 11.11
C CYS A 214 4.79 0.38 12.60
N MET A 215 4.32 1.29 13.45
CA MET A 215 4.14 1.01 14.88
C MET A 215 3.14 -0.13 15.11
N THR A 216 1.97 -0.05 14.47
CA THR A 216 0.94 -1.08 14.61
C THR A 216 1.38 -2.42 13.99
N ALA A 217 2.01 -2.38 12.82
CA ALA A 217 2.55 -3.57 12.17
C ALA A 217 3.69 -4.22 13.00
N ASN A 218 4.55 -3.42 13.64
CA ASN A 218 5.63 -3.89 14.50
C ASN A 218 5.13 -4.68 15.72
N MET A 219 3.93 -4.39 16.22
CA MET A 219 3.31 -5.20 17.28
C MET A 219 3.03 -6.62 16.78
N ILE A 220 2.62 -6.77 15.53
CA ILE A 220 2.39 -8.07 14.90
C ILE A 220 3.71 -8.76 14.59
N LEU A 221 4.67 -8.09 13.96
CA LEU A 221 5.98 -8.67 13.63
C LEU A 221 6.65 -9.28 14.86
N LYS A 222 6.61 -8.60 16.01
CA LYS A 222 7.13 -9.12 17.28
C LYS A 222 6.46 -10.41 17.75
N ARG A 223 5.15 -10.60 17.51
CA ARG A 223 4.43 -11.86 17.85
C ARG A 223 4.97 -13.05 17.06
N PHE A 224 5.54 -12.80 15.89
CA PHE A 224 6.17 -13.81 15.02
C PHE A 224 7.70 -13.85 15.17
N ASN A 225 8.26 -13.25 16.22
CA ASN A 225 9.70 -13.17 16.48
C ASN A 225 10.50 -12.47 15.37
N LEU A 226 9.87 -11.57 14.63
CA LEU A 226 10.51 -10.75 13.60
C LEU A 226 10.97 -9.42 14.19
N SER A 227 12.06 -8.89 13.64
CA SER A 227 12.57 -7.56 14.00
C SER A 227 11.54 -6.48 13.65
N PRO A 228 11.34 -5.47 14.52
CA PRO A 228 10.49 -4.34 14.17
C PRO A 228 11.14 -3.52 13.07
N VAL A 229 10.34 -3.12 12.09
CA VAL A 229 10.74 -2.22 11.02
C VAL A 229 11.04 -0.83 11.58
N THR A 230 12.13 -0.23 11.12
CA THR A 230 12.54 1.14 11.46
C THR A 230 12.66 1.99 10.21
N ILE A 231 12.35 3.29 10.35
CA ILE A 231 12.40 4.25 9.25
C ILE A 231 13.57 5.21 9.49
N GLU A 232 14.44 5.33 8.50
CA GLU A 232 15.55 6.28 8.49
C GLU A 232 15.38 7.25 7.33
N CYS A 233 15.34 8.55 7.62
CA CYS A 233 15.37 9.58 6.58
C CYS A 233 16.82 10.06 6.39
N ARG A 234 17.34 9.97 5.17
CA ARG A 234 18.68 10.43 4.82
C ARG A 234 18.60 11.52 3.77
N LYS A 235 19.35 12.60 3.97
CA LYS A 235 19.52 13.61 2.92
C LYS A 235 20.33 12.98 1.79
N GLU A 236 19.95 13.25 0.55
CA GLU A 236 20.83 12.94 -0.58
C GLU A 236 22.12 13.76 -0.43
N GLU A 237 23.23 13.07 -0.18
CA GLU A 237 24.56 13.66 -0.31
C GLU A 237 24.82 13.78 -1.80
N GLY A 238 24.82 15.01 -2.31
CA GLY A 238 25.04 15.26 -3.73
C GLY A 238 26.35 14.62 -4.19
N THR A 239 26.26 13.82 -5.25
CA THR A 239 27.38 13.68 -6.17
C THR A 239 27.69 15.09 -6.67
N ILE A 240 28.85 15.62 -6.27
CA ILE A 240 29.42 16.86 -6.79
C ILE A 240 29.60 16.73 -8.31
#